data_AF-A0AA43JTL4-F1
#
_entry.id   AF-A0AA43JTL4-F1
#
_cell.length_a   1.000
_cell.length_b   1.000
_cell.length_c   1.000
_cell.angle_alpha   90.00
_cell.angle_beta   90.00
_cell.angle_gamma   90.00
#
_symmetry.space_group_name_H-M   'P 1'
#
loop_
_entity.id
_entity.type
_entity.pdbx_description
1 polymer ?
#
loop_
_entity_poly.entity_id
_entity_poly.type
_entity_poly.pdbx_seq_one_letter_code
_entity_poly.pdbx_strand_id
1 'polypeptide(L)'
;MNTRGWNVVGWRPVGVVLAVTLVLGVGVAGGVRALQEDRFPHERHQGLFPLCTGCHQGIPASDEADYYPSPEACARCHDGDQEERVEWSPPVAVADNVTFSHAEHARSLEREGDPAQVCEGCHSEPGRGRMSVSEGIQLGQCWSCHEHRSTDHQVDADCTTCHVPLAESRFTRLQIEDIPVPADHEIPGFLSEEHGRRASTEGARCATCHTQDRCAACHVDADRGEIQAIPAAPAQMELPPAVAHYNEPSSHEDAAWLENHRSAAGTAAAECVTCHTSDDCRACHVAPVPGAVAGLPSRSQVVAPGVGVTAHAPDTHESLFFMGIHGSVSAASGASCATCHEQTFCVACHDGPANGGYHPPSFVSRHSAAAFGRTSECSTCHSTEVFCRACHQESGLTGFGRLGPGYHDAEPLWLLRHGQGARQNLESCVSCHQQNDCTQCHGVLGAFKINPHGPDFDAQRAWERSPRACFACHARAPINGSSP
;
A
#
# COMPACT_ATOMS: atom_id res chain seq x y z
N MET A 1 -21.77 24.56 21.80
CA MET A 1 -20.55 25.25 22.27
C MET A 1 -19.34 24.40 21.88
N ASN A 2 -18.36 25.04 21.24
CA ASN A 2 -17.05 24.55 20.78
C ASN A 2 -16.97 23.55 19.62
N THR A 3 -16.86 24.15 18.43
CA THR A 3 -16.12 23.68 17.26
C THR A 3 -14.60 23.75 17.53
N ARG A 4 -13.81 22.75 17.10
CA ARG A 4 -12.34 22.84 17.04
C ARG A 4 -11.89 22.89 15.58
N GLY A 5 -11.46 24.07 15.16
CA GLY A 5 -10.84 24.32 13.86
C GLY A 5 -9.38 23.89 13.81
N TRP A 6 -8.96 23.49 12.61
CA TRP A 6 -7.59 23.21 12.25
C TRP A 6 -6.87 24.52 11.94
N ASN A 7 -5.67 24.71 12.49
CA ASN A 7 -4.87 25.92 12.34
C ASN A 7 -4.18 25.96 10.96
N VAL A 8 -4.47 27.00 10.20
CA VAL A 8 -3.76 27.38 8.97
C VAL A 8 -2.52 28.19 9.37
N VAL A 9 -1.33 27.73 8.99
CA VAL A 9 -0.07 28.44 9.19
C VAL A 9 0.05 29.55 8.14
N GLY A 10 -0.06 30.80 8.58
CA GLY A 10 0.14 31.99 7.73
C GLY A 10 1.60 32.21 7.35
N TRP A 11 1.87 32.25 6.05
CA TRP A 11 3.13 32.71 5.47
C TRP A 11 3.27 34.24 5.61
N ARG A 12 4.42 34.70 6.13
CA ARG A 12 4.82 36.13 6.12
C ARG A 12 5.74 36.35 4.92
N PRO A 13 5.58 37.43 4.13
CA PRO A 13 6.51 37.73 3.04
C PRO A 13 7.81 38.31 3.60
N VAL A 14 8.93 37.65 3.29
CA VAL A 14 10.28 38.20 3.49
C VAL A 14 10.61 39.02 2.25
N GLY A 15 10.76 40.33 2.40
CA GLY A 15 11.19 41.22 1.33
C GLY A 15 12.63 40.95 0.94
N VAL A 16 12.85 40.52 -0.30
CA VAL A 16 14.17 40.39 -0.92
C VAL A 16 14.50 41.72 -1.60
N VAL A 17 15.54 42.40 -1.10
CA VAL A 17 16.14 43.57 -1.73
C VAL A 17 16.98 43.10 -2.91
N LEU A 18 16.54 43.39 -4.14
CA LEU A 18 17.29 43.16 -5.37
C LEU A 18 18.37 44.24 -5.53
N ALA A 19 19.63 43.86 -5.35
CA ALA A 19 20.78 44.65 -5.79
C ALA A 19 20.98 44.43 -7.31
N VAL A 20 20.78 45.50 -8.09
CA VAL A 20 21.05 45.51 -9.53
C VAL A 20 22.55 45.73 -9.74
N THR A 21 23.28 44.64 -10.03
CA THR A 21 24.65 44.71 -10.55
C THR A 21 24.61 44.74 -12.08
N LEU A 22 24.97 45.89 -12.64
CA LEU A 22 25.09 46.12 -14.08
C LEU A 22 26.35 45.41 -14.60
N VAL A 23 26.18 44.20 -15.15
CA VAL A 23 27.24 43.52 -15.91
C VAL A 23 27.17 43.99 -17.36
N LEU A 24 28.12 44.83 -17.75
CA LEU A 24 28.41 45.17 -19.15
C LEU A 24 28.94 43.91 -19.86
N GLY A 25 28.02 43.15 -20.45
CA GLY A 25 28.33 42.02 -21.33
C GLY A 25 28.86 42.53 -22.67
N VAL A 26 30.14 42.26 -22.93
CA VAL A 26 30.73 42.29 -24.27
C VAL A 26 29.94 41.33 -25.14
N GLY A 27 29.25 41.86 -26.15
CA GLY A 27 28.49 41.09 -27.11
C GLY A 27 29.40 40.19 -27.94
N VAL A 28 29.47 38.92 -27.57
CA VAL A 28 29.77 37.85 -28.53
C VAL A 28 28.44 37.57 -29.22
N ALA A 29 28.28 38.14 -30.42
CA ALA A 29 27.23 37.75 -31.36
C ALA A 29 27.50 36.32 -31.85
N GLY A 30 27.30 35.35 -30.96
CA GLY A 30 27.12 33.95 -31.33
C GLY A 30 25.72 33.83 -31.89
N GLY A 31 25.59 33.97 -33.21
CA GLY A 31 24.34 33.73 -33.91
C GLY A 31 23.88 32.32 -33.63
N VAL A 32 22.87 32.17 -32.79
CA VAL A 32 21.96 31.03 -32.86
C VAL A 32 21.16 31.29 -34.14
N ARG A 33 21.71 30.87 -35.28
CA ARG A 33 20.87 30.58 -36.45
C ARG A 33 19.93 29.50 -35.97
N ALA A 34 18.68 29.88 -35.68
CA ALA A 34 17.59 28.93 -35.75
C ALA A 34 17.79 28.18 -37.07
N LEU A 35 17.93 26.86 -36.99
CA LEU A 35 17.81 25.99 -38.14
C LEU A 35 16.36 26.16 -38.62
N GLN A 36 16.09 27.23 -39.38
CA GLN A 36 15.06 27.14 -40.41
C GLN A 36 15.56 26.00 -41.28
N GLU A 37 14.96 24.82 -41.16
CA GLU A 37 14.99 23.88 -42.27
C GLU A 37 14.60 24.70 -43.51
N ASP A 38 15.50 24.82 -44.47
CA ASP A 38 15.23 25.52 -45.72
C ASP A 38 14.12 24.74 -46.43
N ARG A 39 12.88 25.17 -46.17
CA ARG A 39 11.67 24.52 -46.67
C ARG A 39 11.70 24.55 -48.19
N PHE A 40 11.29 23.45 -48.81
CA PHE A 40 11.21 23.38 -50.27
C PHE A 40 10.21 24.43 -50.81
N PRO A 41 10.65 25.39 -51.64
CA PRO A 41 9.79 26.47 -52.10
C PRO A 41 8.95 26.02 -53.30
N HIS A 42 7.87 25.29 -53.03
CA HIS A 42 6.96 24.73 -54.04
C HIS A 42 6.51 25.78 -55.09
N GLU A 43 6.15 26.98 -54.66
CA GLU A 43 5.72 28.07 -55.57
C GLU A 43 6.80 28.50 -56.58
N ARG A 44 8.09 28.42 -56.22
CA ARG A 44 9.19 28.75 -57.15
C ARG A 44 9.38 27.68 -58.22
N HIS A 45 8.99 26.44 -57.92
CA HIS A 45 9.14 25.29 -58.80
C HIS A 45 7.91 25.04 -59.69
N GLN A 46 6.83 25.80 -59.50
CA GLN A 46 5.57 25.63 -60.23
C GLN A 46 5.70 25.76 -61.76
N GLY A 47 6.73 26.47 -62.25
CA GLY A 47 6.95 26.67 -63.70
C GLY A 47 7.60 25.46 -64.39
N LEU A 48 8.35 24.65 -63.63
CA LEU A 48 9.07 23.47 -64.12
C LEU A 48 8.22 22.20 -64.00
N PHE A 49 7.41 22.10 -62.95
CA PHE A 49 6.61 20.91 -62.65
C PHE A 49 5.12 21.21 -62.77
N PRO A 50 4.45 20.76 -63.86
CA PRO A 50 3.02 21.01 -64.06
C PRO A 50 2.11 20.11 -63.20
N LEU A 51 2.64 19.01 -62.65
CA LEU A 51 1.92 18.03 -61.84
C LEU A 51 2.68 17.75 -60.54
N CYS A 52 1.95 17.61 -59.43
CA CYS A 52 2.49 17.27 -58.11
C CYS A 52 3.23 15.93 -58.11
N THR A 53 2.72 14.97 -58.90
CA THR A 53 3.34 13.66 -59.09
C THR A 53 4.72 13.76 -59.71
N GLY A 54 5.09 14.87 -60.36
CA GLY A 54 6.45 15.08 -60.88
C GLY A 54 7.56 14.85 -59.86
N CYS A 55 7.30 15.16 -58.57
CA CYS A 55 8.19 14.83 -57.45
C CYS A 55 7.60 13.76 -56.51
N HIS A 56 6.27 13.72 -56.36
CA HIS A 56 5.56 12.83 -55.43
C HIS A 56 4.95 11.61 -56.13
N GLN A 57 5.75 10.87 -56.91
CA GLN A 57 5.28 9.80 -57.80
C GLN A 57 4.60 8.64 -57.05
N GLY A 58 5.04 8.33 -55.83
CA GLY A 58 4.51 7.24 -55.02
C GLY A 58 3.13 7.52 -54.40
N ILE A 59 2.72 8.79 -54.30
CA ILE A 59 1.50 9.19 -53.58
C ILE A 59 0.23 8.50 -54.11
N PRO A 60 -0.07 8.47 -55.43
CA PRO A 60 -1.29 7.82 -55.93
C PRO A 60 -1.39 6.32 -55.58
N ALA A 61 -0.25 5.64 -55.47
CA ALA A 61 -0.19 4.22 -55.10
C ALA A 61 -0.05 3.99 -53.59
N SER A 62 0.09 5.06 -52.80
CA SER A 62 0.51 5.00 -51.39
C SER A 62 1.83 4.25 -51.17
N ASP A 63 2.78 4.43 -52.10
CA ASP A 63 4.14 3.92 -51.98
C ASP A 63 5.03 4.91 -51.22
N GLU A 64 5.13 4.72 -49.91
CA GLU A 64 5.87 5.62 -49.00
C GLU A 64 7.34 5.81 -49.42
N ALA A 65 7.95 4.83 -50.08
CA ALA A 65 9.36 4.92 -50.52
C ALA A 65 9.58 6.02 -51.58
N ASP A 66 8.54 6.31 -52.36
CA ASP A 66 8.55 7.27 -53.47
C ASP A 66 7.64 8.48 -53.20
N TYR A 67 7.28 8.74 -51.94
CA TYR A 67 6.54 9.95 -51.56
C TYR A 67 7.35 11.21 -51.78
N TYR A 68 8.66 11.15 -51.62
CA TYR A 68 9.56 12.28 -51.81
C TYR A 68 10.66 11.92 -52.82
N PRO A 69 11.12 12.88 -53.64
CA PRO A 69 12.23 12.63 -54.55
C PRO A 69 13.52 12.39 -53.76
N SER A 70 14.49 11.73 -54.40
CA SER A 70 15.83 11.59 -53.80
C SER A 70 16.61 12.91 -53.90
N PRO A 71 17.56 13.20 -52.97
CA PRO A 71 18.40 14.40 -53.05
C PRO A 71 19.16 14.53 -54.39
N GLU A 72 19.50 13.41 -55.03
CA GLU A 72 20.16 13.39 -56.34
C GLU A 72 19.27 13.93 -57.46
N ALA A 73 17.94 13.88 -57.31
CA ALA A 73 17.02 14.47 -58.28
C ALA A 73 17.18 16.00 -58.33
N CYS A 74 17.38 16.64 -57.17
CA CYS A 74 17.60 18.08 -57.05
C CYS A 74 18.94 18.50 -57.71
N ALA A 75 19.98 17.69 -57.50
CA ALA A 75 21.33 17.95 -58.03
C ALA A 75 21.42 17.97 -59.57
N ARG A 76 20.40 17.50 -60.29
CA ARG A 76 20.36 17.55 -61.77
C ARG A 76 20.19 18.97 -62.32
N CYS A 77 19.58 19.86 -61.55
CA CYS A 77 19.46 21.28 -61.88
C CYS A 77 20.28 22.14 -60.93
N HIS A 78 20.32 21.79 -59.63
CA HIS A 78 21.13 22.46 -58.62
C HIS A 78 22.57 21.92 -58.59
N ASP A 79 23.21 21.90 -59.75
CA ASP A 79 24.59 21.40 -59.96
C ASP A 79 25.66 22.47 -59.69
N GLY A 80 25.25 23.73 -59.50
CA GLY A 80 26.11 24.90 -59.36
C GLY A 80 26.45 25.61 -60.68
N ASP A 81 26.04 25.03 -61.82
CA ASP A 81 26.22 25.59 -63.17
C ASP A 81 24.89 26.14 -63.72
N GLN A 82 23.80 25.36 -63.63
CA GLN A 82 22.46 25.77 -64.06
C GLN A 82 21.74 26.57 -62.97
N GLU A 83 21.72 26.04 -61.74
CA GLU A 83 21.17 26.68 -60.55
C GLU A 83 22.12 26.50 -59.36
N GLU A 84 21.96 27.35 -58.34
CA GLU A 84 22.76 27.28 -57.10
C GLU A 84 22.65 25.89 -56.44
N ARG A 85 23.78 25.34 -55.94
CA ARG A 85 23.75 24.06 -55.23
C ARG A 85 22.90 24.16 -53.96
N VAL A 86 22.04 23.18 -53.75
CA VAL A 86 21.21 23.08 -52.54
C VAL A 86 21.50 21.77 -51.81
N GLU A 87 21.52 21.84 -50.49
CA GLU A 87 21.46 20.65 -49.63
C GLU A 87 20.01 20.50 -49.17
N TRP A 88 19.33 19.49 -49.71
CA TRP A 88 17.94 19.19 -49.37
C TRP A 88 17.83 17.75 -48.87
N SER A 89 16.96 17.54 -47.88
CA SER A 89 16.61 16.23 -47.36
C SER A 89 15.09 16.13 -47.24
N PRO A 90 14.51 14.93 -47.47
CA PRO A 90 13.07 14.74 -47.34
C PRO A 90 12.62 14.99 -45.90
N PRO A 91 11.39 15.51 -45.70
CA PRO A 91 10.82 15.66 -44.37
C PRO A 91 10.77 14.32 -43.63
N VAL A 92 11.06 14.34 -42.33
CA VAL A 92 10.86 13.18 -41.47
C VAL A 92 9.36 13.04 -41.19
N ALA A 93 8.82 11.83 -41.37
CA ALA A 93 7.43 11.56 -41.02
C ALA A 93 7.20 11.84 -39.53
N VAL A 94 6.23 12.71 -39.24
CA VAL A 94 5.81 12.97 -37.86
C VAL A 94 4.93 11.80 -37.41
N ALA A 95 5.19 11.27 -36.22
CA ALA A 95 4.35 10.25 -35.65
C ALA A 95 3.00 10.87 -35.26
N ASP A 96 1.92 10.38 -35.88
CA ASP A 96 0.54 10.61 -35.48
C ASP A 96 -0.17 9.27 -35.23
N ASN A 97 -1.44 9.35 -34.82
CA ASN A 97 -2.32 8.20 -34.69
C ASN A 97 -3.50 8.28 -35.67
N VAL A 98 -3.36 9.02 -36.78
CA VAL A 98 -4.38 9.13 -37.82
C VAL A 98 -3.90 8.35 -39.04
N THR A 99 -4.63 7.33 -39.44
CA THR A 99 -4.24 6.55 -40.63
C THR A 99 -4.95 7.08 -41.87
N PHE A 100 -4.19 7.28 -42.94
CA PHE A 100 -4.73 7.68 -44.23
C PHE A 100 -3.95 7.04 -45.38
N SER A 101 -4.67 6.49 -46.36
CA SER A 101 -4.09 5.98 -47.61
C SER A 101 -4.73 6.68 -48.80
N HIS A 102 -3.89 7.33 -49.62
CA HIS A 102 -4.33 7.95 -50.87
C HIS A 102 -4.95 6.93 -51.83
N ALA A 103 -4.36 5.75 -51.94
CA ALA A 103 -4.83 4.70 -52.83
C ALA A 103 -6.17 4.13 -52.38
N GLU A 104 -6.35 3.90 -51.07
CA GLU A 104 -7.64 3.44 -50.57
C GLU A 104 -8.71 4.53 -50.64
N HIS A 105 -8.37 5.77 -50.33
CA HIS A 105 -9.30 6.88 -50.46
C HIS A 105 -9.77 7.07 -51.91
N ALA A 106 -8.85 7.03 -52.87
CA ALA A 106 -9.18 7.08 -54.31
C ALA A 106 -10.09 5.91 -54.72
N ARG A 107 -9.81 4.69 -54.25
CA ARG A 107 -10.68 3.52 -54.48
C ARG A 107 -12.04 3.69 -53.84
N SER A 108 -12.14 4.32 -52.66
CA SER A 108 -13.43 4.55 -52.00
C SER A 108 -14.31 5.50 -52.78
N LEU A 109 -13.75 6.63 -53.24
CA LEU A 109 -14.47 7.58 -54.09
C LEU A 109 -14.98 6.91 -55.37
N GLU A 110 -14.15 6.12 -56.05
CA GLU A 110 -14.58 5.36 -57.23
C GLU A 110 -15.70 4.37 -56.92
N ARG A 111 -15.60 3.63 -55.81
CA ARG A 111 -16.64 2.67 -55.37
C ARG A 111 -17.97 3.38 -55.07
N GLU A 112 -17.92 4.58 -54.51
CA GLU A 112 -19.08 5.37 -54.10
C GLU A 112 -19.65 6.21 -55.24
N GLY A 113 -18.93 6.32 -56.36
CA GLY A 113 -19.30 7.14 -57.52
C GLY A 113 -19.05 8.63 -57.31
N ASP A 114 -18.22 8.99 -56.33
CA ASP A 114 -17.83 10.35 -56.02
C ASP A 114 -16.73 10.86 -56.96
N PRO A 115 -16.67 12.18 -57.21
CA PRO A 115 -15.62 12.75 -58.04
C PRO A 115 -14.24 12.50 -57.43
N ALA A 116 -13.28 12.15 -58.28
CA ALA A 116 -11.87 12.06 -57.90
C ALA A 116 -11.40 13.41 -57.34
N GLN A 117 -10.70 13.36 -56.19
CA GLN A 117 -10.16 14.56 -55.56
C GLN A 117 -8.80 14.92 -56.17
N VAL A 118 -8.57 16.22 -56.35
CA VAL A 118 -7.26 16.77 -56.74
C VAL A 118 -6.41 17.02 -55.51
N CYS A 119 -5.07 16.96 -55.63
CA CYS A 119 -4.16 17.11 -54.49
C CYS A 119 -4.39 18.44 -53.74
N GLU A 120 -4.67 19.51 -54.47
CA GLU A 120 -4.93 20.85 -53.92
C GLU A 120 -6.21 20.91 -53.07
N GLY A 121 -7.13 19.97 -53.23
CA GLY A 121 -8.33 19.86 -52.41
C GLY A 121 -8.04 19.48 -50.95
N CYS A 122 -6.88 18.85 -50.69
CA CYS A 122 -6.46 18.37 -49.37
C CYS A 122 -5.14 19.00 -48.86
N HIS A 123 -4.28 19.47 -49.76
CA HIS A 123 -2.92 19.91 -49.45
C HIS A 123 -2.69 21.41 -49.68
N SER A 124 -3.72 22.19 -50.01
CA SER A 124 -3.61 23.63 -50.24
C SER A 124 -4.70 24.38 -49.50
N GLU A 125 -4.41 25.59 -49.02
CA GLU A 125 -5.46 26.45 -48.47
C GLU A 125 -6.41 26.91 -49.58
N PRO A 126 -7.74 26.97 -49.33
CA PRO A 126 -8.69 27.47 -50.31
C PRO A 126 -8.33 28.87 -50.83
N GLY A 127 -8.31 29.04 -52.16
CA GLY A 127 -8.04 30.32 -52.80
C GLY A 127 -6.56 30.68 -52.99
N ARG A 128 -5.63 29.78 -52.63
CA ARG A 128 -4.21 29.95 -52.96
C ARG A 128 -3.88 29.49 -54.39
N GLY A 129 -2.76 29.98 -54.91
CA GLY A 129 -2.25 29.60 -56.22
C GLY A 129 -1.71 28.17 -56.27
N ARG A 130 -1.44 27.67 -57.47
CA ARG A 130 -0.84 26.34 -57.70
C ARG A 130 0.48 26.21 -56.92
N MET A 131 0.73 25.02 -56.36
CA MET A 131 1.93 24.73 -55.55
C MET A 131 2.05 25.55 -54.24
N SER A 132 0.97 26.16 -53.76
CA SER A 132 0.91 26.74 -52.41
C SER A 132 0.52 25.65 -51.39
N VAL A 133 1.40 24.65 -51.24
CA VAL A 133 1.19 23.50 -50.36
C VAL A 133 1.23 23.94 -48.89
N SER A 134 0.26 23.52 -48.08
CA SER A 134 0.23 23.81 -46.65
C SER A 134 1.36 23.07 -45.91
N GLU A 135 1.83 23.65 -44.80
CA GLU A 135 2.92 23.10 -43.99
C GLU A 135 2.57 21.73 -43.36
N GLY A 136 1.27 21.45 -43.22
CA GLY A 136 0.71 20.16 -42.87
C GLY A 136 -0.72 20.05 -43.35
N ILE A 137 -1.30 18.85 -43.28
CA ILE A 137 -2.73 18.66 -43.53
C ILE A 137 -3.51 19.36 -42.42
N GLN A 138 -4.39 20.27 -42.81
CA GLN A 138 -5.31 20.91 -41.88
C GLN A 138 -6.47 19.93 -41.63
N LEU A 139 -6.66 19.46 -40.39
CA LEU A 139 -7.73 18.51 -40.04
C LEU A 139 -9.12 18.98 -40.51
N GLY A 140 -9.35 20.29 -40.57
CA GLY A 140 -10.58 20.87 -41.11
C GLY A 140 -10.86 20.51 -42.58
N GLN A 141 -9.85 20.13 -43.36
CA GLN A 141 -10.06 19.68 -44.74
C GLN A 141 -10.67 18.29 -44.78
N CYS A 142 -10.27 17.39 -43.88
CA CYS A 142 -10.93 16.10 -43.71
C CYS A 142 -12.43 16.32 -43.43
N TRP A 143 -12.75 17.26 -42.53
CA TRP A 143 -14.14 17.51 -42.12
C TRP A 143 -14.98 18.32 -43.11
N SER A 144 -14.36 18.94 -44.10
CA SER A 144 -15.10 19.58 -45.19
C SER A 144 -15.85 18.56 -46.07
N CYS A 145 -15.43 17.30 -46.03
CA CYS A 145 -16.07 16.18 -46.71
C CYS A 145 -16.63 15.13 -45.72
N HIS A 146 -15.90 14.83 -44.63
CA HIS A 146 -16.29 13.85 -43.62
C HIS A 146 -16.87 14.54 -42.38
N GLU A 147 -18.19 14.52 -42.25
CA GLU A 147 -18.86 15.25 -41.17
C GLU A 147 -18.39 14.81 -39.77
N HIS A 148 -17.79 15.74 -39.03
CA HIS A 148 -17.40 15.55 -37.64
C HIS A 148 -18.48 16.08 -36.70
N ARG A 149 -19.46 15.23 -36.38
CA ARG A 149 -20.60 15.57 -35.51
C ARG A 149 -20.25 15.53 -34.02
N SER A 150 -19.28 16.32 -33.61
CA SER A 150 -18.91 16.45 -32.20
C SER A 150 -18.84 17.90 -31.75
N THR A 151 -19.32 18.17 -30.53
CA THR A 151 -19.15 19.49 -29.88
C THR A 151 -17.80 19.56 -29.17
N ASP A 152 -17.36 18.44 -28.59
CA ASP A 152 -16.03 18.24 -28.01
C ASP A 152 -15.40 16.98 -28.60
N HIS A 153 -14.34 17.16 -29.38
CA HIS A 153 -13.64 16.09 -30.07
C HIS A 153 -13.21 14.95 -29.14
N GLN A 154 -12.86 15.23 -27.89
CA GLN A 154 -12.37 14.20 -26.97
C GLN A 154 -13.51 13.45 -26.28
N VAL A 155 -14.71 14.05 -26.20
CA VAL A 155 -15.82 13.54 -25.39
C VAL A 155 -16.95 12.91 -26.21
N ASP A 156 -17.29 13.47 -27.37
CA ASP A 156 -18.48 13.01 -28.13
C ASP A 156 -18.14 12.46 -29.53
N ALA A 157 -16.86 12.45 -29.92
CA ALA A 157 -16.44 11.97 -31.22
C ALA A 157 -16.43 10.43 -31.34
N ASP A 158 -16.71 9.95 -32.55
CA ASP A 158 -16.34 8.59 -32.95
C ASP A 158 -14.86 8.56 -33.37
N CYS A 159 -13.98 8.39 -32.38
CA CYS A 159 -12.53 8.43 -32.55
C CYS A 159 -12.03 7.43 -33.59
N THR A 160 -12.65 6.24 -33.64
CA THR A 160 -12.22 5.09 -34.44
C THR A 160 -12.40 5.29 -35.94
N THR A 161 -13.14 6.33 -36.33
CA THR A 161 -13.28 6.72 -37.74
C THR A 161 -11.96 7.24 -38.32
N CYS A 162 -11.18 7.97 -37.52
CA CYS A 162 -9.95 8.64 -37.98
C CYS A 162 -8.70 8.06 -37.31
N HIS A 163 -8.81 7.69 -36.03
CA HIS A 163 -7.67 7.30 -35.24
C HIS A 163 -7.51 5.79 -35.19
N VAL A 164 -6.25 5.34 -35.30
CA VAL A 164 -5.88 3.95 -35.03
C VAL A 164 -5.77 3.71 -33.52
N PRO A 165 -5.87 2.46 -33.06
CA PRO A 165 -5.51 2.11 -31.69
C PRO A 165 -4.11 2.61 -31.33
N LEU A 166 -3.92 3.04 -30.09
CA LEU A 166 -2.64 3.56 -29.59
C LEU A 166 -1.50 2.57 -29.84
N ALA A 167 -1.76 1.27 -29.67
CA ALA A 167 -0.80 0.19 -29.91
C ALA A 167 -0.29 0.12 -31.36
N GLU A 168 -1.04 0.64 -32.32
CA GLU A 168 -0.68 0.71 -33.74
C GLU A 168 -0.03 2.06 -34.12
N SER A 169 -0.11 3.05 -33.23
CA SER A 169 0.55 4.35 -33.41
C SER A 169 2.07 4.23 -33.30
N ARG A 170 2.76 5.27 -33.77
CA ARG A 170 4.22 5.43 -33.62
C ARG A 170 4.59 6.40 -32.51
N PHE A 171 3.68 6.65 -31.56
CA PHE A 171 3.92 7.61 -30.49
C PHE A 171 5.05 7.18 -29.57
N THR A 172 5.89 8.16 -29.23
CA THR A 172 6.90 8.05 -28.17
C THR A 172 6.24 8.19 -26.79
N ARG A 173 6.92 7.73 -25.73
CA ARG A 173 6.42 7.88 -24.34
C ARG A 173 5.96 9.31 -24.03
N LEU A 174 6.74 10.31 -24.43
CA LEU A 174 6.41 11.73 -24.19
C LEU A 174 5.16 12.18 -24.93
N GLN A 175 4.93 11.70 -26.15
CA GLN A 175 3.70 11.99 -26.88
C GLN A 175 2.48 11.33 -26.22
N ILE A 176 2.64 10.11 -25.69
CA ILE A 176 1.57 9.43 -24.94
C ILE A 176 1.24 10.19 -23.66
N GLU A 177 2.24 10.76 -22.97
CA GLU A 177 2.03 11.59 -21.76
C GLU A 177 1.34 12.92 -22.06
N ASP A 178 1.49 13.45 -23.27
CA ASP A 178 0.90 14.72 -23.70
C ASP A 178 -0.53 14.54 -24.25
N ILE A 179 -1.03 13.30 -24.38
CA ILE A 179 -2.42 13.06 -24.75
C ILE A 179 -3.31 13.62 -23.63
N PRO A 180 -4.15 14.63 -23.93
CA PRO A 180 -5.02 15.23 -22.92
C PRO A 180 -6.05 14.21 -22.43
N VAL A 181 -6.25 14.19 -21.11
CA VAL A 181 -7.31 13.41 -20.48
C VAL A 181 -8.66 14.06 -20.81
N PRO A 182 -9.61 13.33 -21.40
CA PRO A 182 -10.92 13.90 -21.73
C PRO A 182 -11.68 14.36 -20.48
N ALA A 183 -12.47 15.43 -20.59
CA ALA A 183 -13.20 16.00 -19.45
C ALA A 183 -14.22 15.03 -18.81
N ASP A 184 -14.69 14.03 -19.56
CA ASP A 184 -15.59 12.99 -19.04
C ASP A 184 -14.89 11.98 -18.12
N HIS A 185 -13.56 11.99 -18.03
CA HIS A 185 -12.81 11.20 -17.03
C HIS A 185 -12.77 11.90 -15.67
N GLU A 186 -13.02 13.21 -15.63
CA GLU A 186 -12.97 14.02 -14.40
C GLU A 186 -14.32 14.04 -13.65
N ILE A 187 -15.38 13.48 -14.23
CA ILE A 187 -16.69 13.47 -13.58
C ILE A 187 -16.67 12.60 -12.32
N PRO A 188 -17.25 13.07 -11.20
CA PRO A 188 -17.47 12.23 -10.04
C PRO A 188 -18.26 10.98 -10.44
N GLY A 189 -17.71 9.81 -10.10
CA GLY A 189 -18.35 8.54 -10.41
C GLY A 189 -18.00 7.92 -11.76
N PHE A 190 -17.09 8.51 -12.57
CA PHE A 190 -16.64 7.89 -13.82
C PHE A 190 -16.22 6.44 -13.61
N LEU A 191 -15.26 6.19 -12.71
CA LEU A 191 -14.76 4.84 -12.45
C LEU A 191 -15.78 3.92 -11.76
N SER A 192 -16.67 4.46 -10.91
CA SER A 192 -17.60 3.64 -10.12
C SER A 192 -18.92 3.33 -10.82
N GLU A 193 -19.32 4.14 -11.81
CA GLU A 193 -20.66 4.04 -12.42
C GLU A 193 -20.60 3.91 -13.95
N GLU A 194 -19.72 4.65 -14.62
CA GLU A 194 -19.76 4.81 -16.08
C GLU A 194 -18.69 3.99 -16.81
N HIS A 195 -17.50 3.85 -16.22
CA HIS A 195 -16.33 3.23 -16.84
C HIS A 195 -16.62 1.79 -17.29
N GLY A 196 -17.16 0.95 -16.41
CA GLY A 196 -17.47 -0.44 -16.75
C GLY A 196 -18.52 -0.56 -17.86
N ARG A 197 -19.57 0.28 -17.81
CA ARG A 197 -20.61 0.32 -18.85
C ARG A 197 -20.02 0.71 -20.20
N ARG A 198 -19.24 1.80 -20.25
CA ARG A 198 -18.60 2.27 -21.48
C ARG A 198 -17.56 1.30 -22.00
N ALA A 199 -16.70 0.74 -21.16
CA ALA A 199 -15.70 -0.24 -21.58
C ALA A 199 -16.34 -1.44 -22.29
N SER A 200 -17.52 -1.90 -21.83
CA SER A 200 -18.25 -3.01 -22.46
C SER A 200 -18.86 -2.69 -23.83
N THR A 201 -19.10 -1.41 -24.15
CA THR A 201 -19.78 -1.00 -25.41
C THR A 201 -18.89 -0.20 -26.35
N GLU A 202 -17.84 0.44 -25.84
CA GLU A 202 -17.02 1.45 -26.52
C GLU A 202 -15.52 1.13 -26.40
N GLY A 203 -15.13 -0.13 -26.17
CA GLY A 203 -13.73 -0.53 -25.97
C GLY A 203 -12.78 -0.08 -27.10
N ALA A 204 -13.23 -0.13 -28.36
CA ALA A 204 -12.45 0.35 -29.50
C ALA A 204 -12.13 1.86 -29.42
N ARG A 205 -13.03 2.65 -28.83
CA ARG A 205 -12.80 4.08 -28.59
C ARG A 205 -11.69 4.26 -27.56
N CYS A 206 -11.74 3.52 -26.45
CA CYS A 206 -10.71 3.54 -25.41
C CYS A 206 -9.34 3.11 -25.95
N ALA A 207 -9.31 2.18 -26.90
CA ALA A 207 -8.10 1.70 -27.54
C ALA A 207 -7.31 2.82 -28.26
N THR A 208 -7.95 3.95 -28.59
CA THR A 208 -7.30 5.13 -29.19
C THR A 208 -6.25 5.76 -28.27
N CYS A 209 -6.44 5.67 -26.95
CA CYS A 209 -5.57 6.29 -25.93
C CYS A 209 -5.01 5.29 -24.92
N HIS A 210 -5.59 4.09 -24.82
CA HIS A 210 -5.19 3.07 -23.86
C HIS A 210 -4.85 1.77 -24.56
N THR A 211 -3.78 1.11 -24.11
CA THR A 211 -3.48 -0.27 -24.49
C THR A 211 -4.02 -1.23 -23.44
N GLN A 212 -4.03 -2.52 -23.76
CA GLN A 212 -4.38 -3.58 -22.81
C GLN A 212 -3.60 -3.48 -21.49
N ASP A 213 -2.33 -3.09 -21.56
CA ASP A 213 -1.43 -2.94 -20.42
C ASP A 213 -1.92 -1.88 -19.43
N ARG A 214 -2.56 -0.81 -19.93
CA ARG A 214 -3.14 0.24 -19.08
C ARG A 214 -4.33 -0.30 -18.29
N CYS A 215 -5.15 -1.16 -18.89
CA CYS A 215 -6.22 -1.84 -18.18
C CYS A 215 -5.66 -2.81 -17.13
N ALA A 216 -4.68 -3.62 -17.51
CA ALA A 216 -4.03 -4.60 -16.64
C ALA A 216 -3.28 -3.97 -15.44
N ALA A 217 -2.87 -2.71 -15.54
CA ALA A 217 -2.27 -1.98 -14.43
C ALA A 217 -3.24 -1.69 -13.28
N CYS A 218 -4.56 -1.66 -13.55
CA CYS A 218 -5.59 -1.42 -12.55
C CYS A 218 -6.39 -2.70 -12.25
N HIS A 219 -6.75 -3.47 -13.27
CA HIS A 219 -7.58 -4.67 -13.13
C HIS A 219 -6.77 -5.87 -12.67
N VAL A 220 -7.09 -6.41 -11.49
CA VAL A 220 -6.55 -7.70 -11.04
C VAL A 220 -7.09 -8.84 -11.93
N ASP A 221 -8.30 -8.69 -12.46
CA ASP A 221 -8.96 -9.59 -13.40
C ASP A 221 -8.74 -9.19 -14.87
N ALA A 222 -7.49 -8.92 -15.22
CA ALA A 222 -7.10 -8.48 -16.57
C ALA A 222 -7.41 -9.50 -17.69
N ASP A 223 -7.80 -10.73 -17.36
CA ASP A 223 -8.18 -11.78 -18.31
C ASP A 223 -9.61 -11.64 -18.86
N ARG A 224 -10.38 -10.65 -18.40
CA ARG A 224 -11.70 -10.29 -18.94
C ARG A 224 -11.67 -10.06 -20.45
N GLY A 225 -12.72 -10.53 -21.13
CA GLY A 225 -12.84 -10.44 -22.59
C GLY A 225 -12.79 -9.00 -23.12
N GLU A 226 -13.37 -8.06 -22.37
CA GLU A 226 -13.34 -6.63 -22.70
C GLU A 226 -11.90 -6.08 -22.72
N ILE A 227 -11.06 -6.52 -21.78
CA ILE A 227 -9.65 -6.12 -21.70
C ILE A 227 -8.83 -6.84 -22.77
N GLN A 228 -9.05 -8.14 -22.95
CA GLN A 228 -8.36 -8.94 -23.97
C GLN A 228 -8.70 -8.52 -25.40
N ALA A 229 -9.80 -7.79 -25.62
CA ALA A 229 -10.16 -7.22 -26.91
C ALA A 229 -9.38 -5.94 -27.25
N ILE A 230 -8.76 -5.28 -26.26
CA ILE A 230 -7.92 -4.10 -26.48
C ILE A 230 -6.54 -4.56 -26.97
N PRO A 231 -5.97 -3.93 -28.01
CA PRO A 231 -4.61 -4.22 -28.44
C PRO A 231 -3.57 -3.97 -27.33
N ALA A 232 -2.68 -4.94 -27.12
CA ALA A 232 -1.51 -4.80 -26.26
C ALA A 232 -0.47 -3.86 -26.88
N ALA A 233 0.28 -3.14 -26.04
CA ALA A 233 1.41 -2.36 -26.50
C ALA A 233 2.46 -3.28 -27.16
N PRO A 234 3.00 -2.91 -28.33
CA PRO A 234 4.08 -3.67 -28.93
C PRO A 234 5.35 -3.54 -28.08
N ALA A 235 6.24 -4.53 -28.14
CA ALA A 235 7.38 -4.66 -27.22
C ALA A 235 8.33 -3.43 -27.18
N GLN A 236 8.40 -2.66 -28.27
CA GLN A 236 9.21 -1.45 -28.39
C GLN A 236 8.52 -0.17 -27.89
N MET A 237 7.22 -0.22 -27.59
CA MET A 237 6.47 0.94 -27.13
C MET A 237 6.69 1.15 -25.63
N GLU A 238 7.31 2.26 -25.27
CA GLU A 238 7.48 2.66 -23.89
C GLU A 238 6.20 3.35 -23.37
N LEU A 239 5.46 2.65 -22.51
CA LEU A 239 4.30 3.22 -21.85
C LEU A 239 4.71 4.05 -20.62
N PRO A 240 4.06 5.19 -20.38
CA PRO A 240 4.18 5.91 -19.12
C PRO A 240 3.76 5.01 -17.94
N PRO A 241 4.33 5.22 -16.74
CA PRO A 241 3.93 4.45 -15.57
C PRO A 241 2.43 4.64 -15.31
N ALA A 242 1.76 3.55 -14.95
CA ALA A 242 0.38 3.57 -14.48
C ALA A 242 0.37 3.39 -12.97
N VAL A 243 -0.43 4.19 -12.28
CA VAL A 243 -0.67 4.05 -10.84
C VAL A 243 -2.14 3.75 -10.65
N ALA A 244 -2.43 2.58 -10.08
CA ALA A 244 -3.80 2.19 -9.80
C ALA A 244 -4.37 3.02 -8.65
N HIS A 245 -5.52 3.64 -8.91
CA HIS A 245 -6.32 4.33 -7.90
C HIS A 245 -7.71 3.70 -7.87
N TYR A 246 -8.02 3.04 -6.76
CA TYR A 246 -9.29 2.36 -6.57
C TYR A 246 -10.23 3.23 -5.76
N ASN A 247 -11.46 3.39 -6.25
CA ASN A 247 -12.54 3.96 -5.45
C ASN A 247 -13.12 2.87 -4.54
N GLU A 248 -13.52 3.26 -3.33
CA GLU A 248 -14.20 2.36 -2.41
C GLU A 248 -15.67 2.22 -2.83
N PRO A 249 -16.12 1.01 -3.24
CA PRO A 249 -17.51 0.79 -3.59
C PRO A 249 -18.39 0.71 -2.34
N SER A 250 -19.68 1.00 -2.48
CA SER A 250 -20.66 0.97 -1.37
C SER A 250 -20.78 -0.38 -0.66
N SER A 251 -20.32 -1.48 -1.27
CA SER A 251 -20.22 -2.79 -0.61
C SER A 251 -19.31 -2.78 0.61
N HIS A 252 -18.40 -1.81 0.74
CA HIS A 252 -17.55 -1.63 1.93
C HIS A 252 -18.27 -0.98 3.10
N GLU A 253 -19.45 -0.39 2.87
CA GLU A 253 -20.26 0.23 3.92
C GLU A 253 -21.10 -0.79 4.73
N ASP A 254 -21.02 -2.09 4.39
CA ASP A 254 -21.73 -3.14 5.14
C ASP A 254 -21.15 -3.32 6.55
N ALA A 255 -21.85 -2.79 7.54
CA ALA A 255 -21.50 -2.93 8.95
C ALA A 255 -21.45 -4.40 9.44
N ALA A 256 -22.09 -5.33 8.72
CA ALA A 256 -22.08 -6.76 8.99
C ALA A 256 -21.18 -7.54 7.99
N TRP A 257 -20.21 -6.87 7.36
CA TRP A 257 -19.28 -7.46 6.38
C TRP A 257 -18.68 -8.79 6.83
N LEU A 258 -18.17 -8.89 8.07
CA LEU A 258 -17.55 -10.12 8.60
C LEU A 258 -18.49 -11.34 8.56
N GLU A 259 -19.80 -11.11 8.64
CA GLU A 259 -20.83 -12.16 8.59
C GLU A 259 -21.30 -12.42 7.16
N ASN A 260 -21.47 -11.38 6.36
CA ASN A 260 -22.15 -11.44 5.06
C ASN A 260 -21.21 -11.70 3.86
N HIS A 261 -19.93 -11.34 3.97
CA HIS A 261 -19.01 -11.40 2.82
C HIS A 261 -18.80 -12.81 2.27
N ARG A 262 -19.05 -13.85 3.07
CA ARG A 262 -19.05 -15.24 2.58
C ARG A 262 -20.03 -15.43 1.43
N SER A 263 -21.23 -14.88 1.55
CA SER A 263 -22.25 -14.99 0.50
C SER A 263 -21.82 -14.18 -0.72
N ALA A 264 -21.35 -12.94 -0.51
CA ALA A 264 -20.86 -12.08 -1.59
C ALA A 264 -19.68 -12.71 -2.34
N ALA A 265 -18.70 -13.29 -1.63
CA ALA A 265 -17.59 -14.02 -2.20
C ALA A 265 -18.01 -15.34 -2.87
N GLY A 266 -19.20 -15.86 -2.60
CA GLY A 266 -19.74 -17.05 -3.27
C GLY A 266 -20.45 -16.71 -4.58
N THR A 267 -21.17 -15.59 -4.65
CA THR A 267 -22.03 -15.23 -5.79
C THR A 267 -21.48 -14.11 -6.66
N ALA A 268 -20.61 -13.26 -6.12
CA ALA A 268 -20.11 -12.02 -6.72
C ALA A 268 -18.59 -11.85 -6.53
N ALA A 269 -17.84 -12.95 -6.38
CA ALA A 269 -16.38 -12.91 -6.24
C ALA A 269 -15.69 -12.09 -7.34
N ALA A 270 -16.22 -12.18 -8.56
CA ALA A 270 -15.77 -11.47 -9.75
C ALA A 270 -15.76 -9.94 -9.56
N GLU A 271 -16.64 -9.39 -8.74
CA GLU A 271 -16.70 -7.94 -8.47
C GLU A 271 -15.54 -7.51 -7.56
N CYS A 272 -15.25 -8.29 -6.52
CA CYS A 272 -14.15 -8.02 -5.60
C CYS A 272 -12.78 -8.13 -6.28
N VAL A 273 -12.58 -9.14 -7.14
CA VAL A 273 -11.31 -9.36 -7.85
C VAL A 273 -11.04 -8.40 -8.99
N THR A 274 -11.89 -7.40 -9.17
CA THR A 274 -11.54 -6.22 -9.97
C THR A 274 -10.36 -5.48 -9.31
N CYS A 275 -10.39 -5.36 -7.97
CA CYS A 275 -9.45 -4.56 -7.19
C CYS A 275 -8.65 -5.38 -6.16
N HIS A 276 -9.17 -6.52 -5.69
CA HIS A 276 -8.52 -7.35 -4.68
C HIS A 276 -7.82 -8.56 -5.29
N THR A 277 -6.55 -8.72 -4.95
CA THR A 277 -5.80 -9.97 -5.18
C THR A 277 -6.12 -10.99 -4.08
N SER A 278 -5.76 -12.26 -4.32
CA SER A 278 -5.86 -13.29 -3.29
C SER A 278 -5.03 -12.96 -2.04
N ASP A 279 -3.94 -12.20 -2.18
CA ASP A 279 -3.09 -11.72 -1.08
C ASP A 279 -3.85 -10.77 -0.15
N ASP A 280 -4.72 -9.93 -0.72
CA ASP A 280 -5.56 -8.99 0.05
C ASP A 280 -6.56 -9.76 0.92
N CYS A 281 -7.15 -10.84 0.40
CA CYS A 281 -8.03 -11.71 1.19
C CYS A 281 -7.26 -12.52 2.24
N ARG A 282 -6.04 -12.95 1.92
CA ARG A 282 -5.16 -13.71 2.83
C ARG A 282 -4.63 -12.89 4.00
N ALA A 283 -4.78 -11.56 3.96
CA ALA A 283 -4.54 -10.72 5.13
C ALA A 283 -5.37 -11.19 6.35
N CYS A 284 -6.61 -11.61 6.12
CA CYS A 284 -7.48 -12.19 7.16
C CYS A 284 -7.58 -13.71 7.06
N HIS A 285 -7.53 -14.29 5.86
CA HIS A 285 -7.65 -15.73 5.64
C HIS A 285 -6.29 -16.43 5.63
N VAL A 286 -5.71 -16.64 6.81
CA VAL A 286 -4.33 -17.15 6.96
C VAL A 286 -4.22 -18.67 6.75
N ALA A 287 -4.95 -19.48 7.53
CA ALA A 287 -5.02 -20.93 7.35
C ALA A 287 -6.19 -21.55 8.14
N PRO A 288 -6.96 -22.50 7.57
CA PRO A 288 -6.93 -22.89 6.16
C PRO A 288 -7.55 -21.81 5.27
N VAL A 289 -6.89 -21.50 4.15
CA VAL A 289 -7.41 -20.53 3.17
C VAL A 289 -8.65 -21.11 2.49
N PRO A 290 -9.80 -20.41 2.47
CA PRO A 290 -11.00 -20.87 1.76
C PRO A 290 -10.72 -21.09 0.27
N GLY A 291 -11.34 -22.11 -0.33
CA GLY A 291 -11.18 -22.39 -1.77
C GLY A 291 -11.53 -21.20 -2.67
N ALA A 292 -12.54 -20.41 -2.27
CA ALA A 292 -12.93 -19.18 -2.95
C ALA A 292 -11.81 -18.12 -2.97
N VAL A 293 -10.92 -18.10 -1.98
CA VAL A 293 -9.74 -17.22 -1.93
C VAL A 293 -8.54 -17.85 -2.62
N ALA A 294 -8.36 -19.16 -2.45
CA ALA A 294 -7.23 -19.90 -3.02
C ALA A 294 -7.25 -19.91 -4.56
N GLY A 295 -8.43 -19.83 -5.18
CA GLY A 295 -8.60 -19.79 -6.63
C GLY A 295 -8.45 -18.40 -7.27
N LEU A 296 -8.28 -17.33 -6.48
CA LEU A 296 -8.17 -15.97 -7.02
C LEU A 296 -6.73 -15.66 -7.47
N PRO A 297 -6.54 -14.71 -8.41
CA PRO A 297 -5.20 -14.29 -8.82
C PRO A 297 -4.41 -13.71 -7.65
N SER A 298 -3.18 -14.18 -7.44
CA SER A 298 -2.23 -13.54 -6.51
C SER A 298 -1.55 -12.34 -7.16
N ARG A 299 -1.06 -11.42 -6.34
CA ARG A 299 -0.28 -10.24 -6.75
C ARG A 299 0.95 -10.62 -7.59
N SER A 300 1.47 -11.83 -7.43
CA SER A 300 2.59 -12.34 -8.24
C SER A 300 2.20 -12.78 -9.67
N GLN A 301 0.91 -12.97 -9.94
CA GLN A 301 0.38 -13.46 -11.21
C GLN A 301 -0.21 -12.35 -12.09
N VAL A 302 -0.37 -11.14 -11.54
CA VAL A 302 -1.04 -10.03 -12.20
C VAL A 302 -0.15 -8.79 -12.20
N VAL A 303 -0.44 -7.83 -13.09
CA VAL A 303 0.26 -6.55 -13.15
C VAL A 303 -0.30 -5.58 -12.10
N ALA A 304 -1.62 -5.56 -11.93
CA ALA A 304 -2.27 -4.73 -10.94
C ALA A 304 -1.79 -5.07 -9.51
N PRO A 305 -1.43 -4.06 -8.69
CA PRO A 305 -0.95 -4.32 -7.32
C PRO A 305 -2.06 -4.86 -6.40
N GLY A 306 -3.32 -4.68 -6.78
CA GLY A 306 -4.46 -4.78 -5.88
C GLY A 306 -4.48 -3.63 -4.86
N VAL A 307 -5.50 -3.59 -4.01
CA VAL A 307 -5.68 -2.51 -3.03
C VAL A 307 -4.67 -2.55 -1.87
N GLY A 308 -3.97 -3.67 -1.64
CA GLY A 308 -2.95 -3.77 -0.59
C GLY A 308 -3.52 -3.87 0.82
N VAL A 309 -4.54 -4.71 1.05
CA VAL A 309 -5.12 -4.90 2.38
C VAL A 309 -4.08 -5.47 3.33
N THR A 310 -3.93 -4.81 4.48
CA THR A 310 -3.09 -5.28 5.59
C THR A 310 -3.93 -5.41 6.85
N ALA A 311 -4.14 -6.65 7.29
CA ALA A 311 -4.78 -6.90 8.57
C ALA A 311 -3.74 -6.71 9.68
N HIS A 312 -4.03 -5.79 10.60
CA HIS A 312 -3.19 -5.57 11.77
C HIS A 312 -3.80 -6.28 12.97
N ALA A 313 -2.94 -6.86 13.80
CA ALA A 313 -3.38 -7.27 15.13
C ALA A 313 -3.92 -6.04 15.88
N PRO A 314 -5.02 -6.18 16.66
CA PRO A 314 -5.50 -5.09 17.48
C PRO A 314 -4.44 -4.65 18.49
N ASP A 315 -4.48 -3.39 18.93
CA ASP A 315 -3.54 -2.81 19.92
C ASP A 315 -3.41 -3.65 21.21
N THR A 316 -4.41 -4.47 21.50
CA THR A 316 -4.42 -5.37 22.65
C THR A 316 -3.33 -6.45 22.58
N HIS A 317 -2.84 -6.82 21.39
CA HIS A 317 -1.71 -7.75 21.23
C HIS A 317 -0.39 -7.20 21.77
N GLU A 318 -0.23 -5.88 21.82
CA GLU A 318 0.98 -5.23 22.32
C GLU A 318 0.86 -4.84 23.80
N SER A 319 -0.29 -5.09 24.42
CA SER A 319 -0.56 -4.71 25.81
C SER A 319 0.08 -5.68 26.80
N LEU A 320 0.98 -5.16 27.64
CA LEU A 320 1.51 -5.87 28.81
C LEU A 320 0.43 -6.29 29.83
N PHE A 321 -0.76 -5.70 29.75
CA PHE A 321 -1.91 -6.00 30.61
C PHE A 321 -2.99 -6.79 29.89
N PHE A 322 -2.69 -7.40 28.74
CA PHE A 322 -3.64 -8.17 27.95
C PHE A 322 -4.51 -9.09 28.82
N MET A 323 -3.92 -9.86 29.72
CA MET A 323 -4.68 -10.79 30.58
C MET A 323 -5.68 -10.08 31.51
N GLY A 324 -5.42 -8.84 31.93
CA GLY A 324 -6.35 -8.05 32.74
C GLY A 324 -7.53 -7.47 31.96
N ILE A 325 -7.39 -7.28 30.65
CA ILE A 325 -8.43 -6.67 29.79
C ILE A 325 -9.06 -7.66 28.79
N HIS A 326 -8.46 -8.85 28.60
CA HIS A 326 -8.85 -9.78 27.56
C HIS A 326 -10.30 -10.23 27.71
N GLY A 327 -10.80 -10.41 28.94
CA GLY A 327 -12.19 -10.78 29.20
C GLY A 327 -13.18 -9.73 28.69
N SER A 328 -12.94 -8.45 28.98
CA SER A 328 -13.79 -7.35 28.49
C SER A 328 -13.70 -7.17 26.97
N VAL A 329 -12.51 -7.29 26.40
CA VAL A 329 -12.29 -7.14 24.95
C VAL A 329 -12.87 -8.33 24.20
N SER A 330 -12.68 -9.56 24.69
CA SER A 330 -13.26 -10.77 24.10
C SER A 330 -14.79 -10.79 24.21
N ALA A 331 -15.37 -10.25 25.28
CA ALA A 331 -16.82 -10.12 25.39
C ALA A 331 -17.40 -9.10 24.39
N ALA A 332 -16.66 -8.02 24.11
CA ALA A 332 -17.10 -6.98 23.16
C ALA A 332 -16.84 -7.36 21.69
N SER A 333 -15.76 -8.10 21.41
CA SER A 333 -15.25 -8.27 20.03
C SER A 333 -14.67 -9.66 19.76
N GLY A 334 -15.11 -10.70 20.46
CA GLY A 334 -14.57 -12.07 20.32
C GLY A 334 -14.56 -12.62 18.89
N ALA A 335 -15.54 -12.24 18.06
CA ALA A 335 -15.60 -12.63 16.66
C ALA A 335 -14.41 -12.10 15.82
N SER A 336 -13.88 -10.92 16.16
CA SER A 336 -12.70 -10.35 15.49
C SER A 336 -11.41 -11.12 15.78
N CYS A 337 -11.28 -11.67 17.00
CA CYS A 337 -10.16 -12.53 17.36
C CYS A 337 -10.17 -13.83 16.55
N ALA A 338 -11.37 -14.38 16.33
CA ALA A 338 -11.59 -15.60 15.58
C ALA A 338 -11.27 -15.48 14.07
N THR A 339 -11.03 -14.26 13.58
CA THR A 339 -10.54 -14.03 12.21
C THR A 339 -9.14 -14.60 12.01
N CYS A 340 -8.27 -14.49 13.02
CA CYS A 340 -6.89 -14.97 12.95
C CYS A 340 -6.61 -16.17 13.86
N HIS A 341 -7.36 -16.33 14.95
CA HIS A 341 -7.15 -17.37 15.95
C HIS A 341 -8.21 -18.47 15.86
N GLU A 342 -7.79 -19.73 15.85
CA GLU A 342 -8.71 -20.86 15.94
C GLU A 342 -9.32 -20.97 17.35
N GLN A 343 -10.53 -21.54 17.48
CA GLN A 343 -11.19 -21.76 18.78
C GLN A 343 -10.30 -22.52 19.79
N THR A 344 -9.40 -23.39 19.30
CA THR A 344 -8.41 -24.11 20.09
C THR A 344 -7.46 -23.18 20.86
N PHE A 345 -7.16 -21.98 20.32
CA PHE A 345 -6.37 -20.96 20.98
C PHE A 345 -7.03 -20.46 22.27
N CYS A 346 -8.34 -20.19 22.22
CA CYS A 346 -9.13 -19.77 23.39
C CYS A 346 -9.23 -20.93 24.41
N VAL A 347 -9.53 -22.13 23.90
CA VAL A 347 -9.70 -23.37 24.66
C VAL A 347 -8.42 -23.79 25.39
N ALA A 348 -7.24 -23.56 24.81
CA ALA A 348 -5.97 -23.87 25.47
C ALA A 348 -5.81 -23.15 26.83
N CYS A 349 -6.42 -21.98 26.99
CA CYS A 349 -6.45 -21.24 28.24
C CYS A 349 -7.73 -21.49 29.06
N HIS A 350 -8.90 -21.60 28.41
CA HIS A 350 -10.20 -21.71 29.09
C HIS A 350 -10.62 -23.14 29.47
N ASP A 351 -10.23 -24.17 28.69
CA ASP A 351 -10.54 -25.58 28.95
C ASP A 351 -9.44 -26.28 29.76
N GLY A 352 -8.76 -25.55 30.65
CA GLY A 352 -8.14 -26.19 31.80
C GLY A 352 -9.17 -27.15 32.43
N PRO A 353 -8.83 -28.42 32.75
CA PRO A 353 -9.82 -29.49 32.88
C PRO A 353 -11.00 -29.11 33.78
N ALA A 354 -12.22 -29.31 33.26
CA ALA A 354 -13.51 -29.01 33.92
C ALA A 354 -13.76 -29.81 35.22
N ASN A 355 -12.84 -30.68 35.62
CA ASN A 355 -12.89 -31.48 36.85
C ASN A 355 -11.84 -31.05 37.91
N GLY A 356 -11.27 -29.85 37.79
CA GLY A 356 -10.44 -29.27 38.86
C GLY A 356 -8.97 -29.69 38.83
N GLY A 357 -8.22 -29.18 37.86
CA GLY A 357 -6.78 -29.05 38.03
C GLY A 357 -6.03 -28.52 36.82
N TYR A 358 -5.49 -27.31 36.93
CA TYR A 358 -4.34 -26.81 36.13
C TYR A 358 -3.03 -27.57 36.44
N HIS A 359 -3.11 -28.62 37.25
CA HIS A 359 -1.98 -29.40 37.70
C HIS A 359 -2.16 -30.88 37.38
N PRO A 360 -1.07 -31.60 37.09
CA PRO A 360 -1.13 -33.04 36.83
C PRO A 360 -1.72 -33.79 38.05
N PRO A 361 -2.31 -34.97 37.87
CA PRO A 361 -2.84 -35.79 38.97
C PRO A 361 -1.82 -36.10 40.09
N SER A 362 -0.52 -35.95 39.81
CA SER A 362 0.58 -36.11 40.76
C SER A 362 1.01 -34.81 41.46
N PHE A 363 0.26 -33.72 41.32
CA PHE A 363 0.60 -32.43 41.90
C PHE A 363 0.82 -32.50 43.41
N VAL A 364 -0.13 -33.08 44.14
CA VAL A 364 -0.05 -33.22 45.61
C VAL A 364 1.23 -33.95 46.03
N SER A 365 1.70 -34.92 45.24
CA SER A 365 2.90 -35.71 45.56
C SER A 365 4.22 -35.13 45.06
N ARG A 366 4.21 -34.09 44.20
CA ARG A 366 5.43 -33.55 43.57
C ARG A 366 5.65 -32.05 43.76
N HIS A 367 4.62 -31.31 44.15
CA HIS A 367 4.70 -29.84 44.24
C HIS A 367 5.61 -29.36 45.37
N SER A 368 5.90 -30.18 46.39
CA SER A 368 6.82 -29.82 47.48
C SER A 368 8.26 -29.62 46.99
N ALA A 369 8.77 -30.54 46.18
CA ALA A 369 10.09 -30.41 45.57
C ALA A 369 10.16 -29.26 44.57
N ALA A 370 9.08 -29.04 43.80
CA ALA A 370 8.97 -27.93 42.86
C ALA A 370 8.92 -26.57 43.56
N ALA A 371 8.19 -26.46 44.67
CA ALA A 371 8.09 -25.26 45.49
C ALA A 371 9.43 -24.93 46.18
N PHE A 372 10.13 -25.94 46.71
CA PHE A 372 11.46 -25.75 47.30
C PHE A 372 12.51 -25.35 46.25
N GLY A 373 12.47 -25.99 45.07
CA GLY A 373 13.38 -25.72 43.96
C GLY A 373 13.02 -24.49 43.11
N ARG A 374 11.89 -23.83 43.38
CA ARG A 374 11.33 -22.71 42.59
C ARG A 374 11.20 -23.01 41.09
N THR A 375 10.89 -24.26 40.74
CA THR A 375 10.78 -24.65 39.33
C THR A 375 9.48 -24.19 38.68
N SER A 376 8.61 -23.49 39.41
CA SER A 376 7.30 -23.01 38.94
C SER A 376 6.90 -21.70 39.62
N GLU A 377 6.38 -20.74 38.84
CA GLU A 377 5.90 -19.44 39.33
C GLU A 377 4.38 -19.48 39.56
N CYS A 378 3.99 -19.92 40.75
CA CYS A 378 2.58 -20.13 41.10
C CYS A 378 1.85 -18.80 41.38
N SER A 379 2.58 -17.74 41.72
CA SER A 379 2.01 -16.46 42.17
C SER A 379 1.29 -15.68 41.07
N THR A 380 1.56 -16.01 39.81
CA THR A 380 0.85 -15.46 38.64
C THR A 380 -0.63 -15.82 38.62
N CYS A 381 -1.00 -16.97 39.22
CA CYS A 381 -2.38 -17.47 39.23
C CYS A 381 -2.96 -17.65 40.64
N HIS A 382 -2.13 -17.79 41.70
CA HIS A 382 -2.58 -18.02 43.07
C HIS A 382 -2.01 -17.01 44.07
N SER A 383 -2.81 -16.63 45.07
CA SER A 383 -2.28 -16.01 46.30
C SER A 383 -1.57 -17.09 47.13
N THR A 384 -0.27 -17.21 46.94
CA THR A 384 0.56 -18.28 47.53
C THR A 384 0.43 -18.35 49.06
N GLU A 385 0.32 -17.21 49.74
CA GLU A 385 0.19 -17.17 51.20
C GLU A 385 -1.12 -17.79 51.71
N VAL A 386 -2.26 -17.41 51.13
CA VAL A 386 -3.59 -17.84 51.60
C VAL A 386 -3.90 -19.25 51.12
N PHE A 387 -3.58 -19.53 49.86
CA PHE A 387 -3.88 -20.80 49.20
C PHE A 387 -3.09 -21.96 49.80
N CYS A 388 -1.76 -21.82 49.94
CA CYS A 388 -0.93 -22.89 50.48
C CYS A 388 -1.35 -23.23 51.91
N ARG A 389 -1.61 -22.23 52.76
CA ARG A 389 -2.03 -22.47 54.15
C ARG A 389 -3.39 -23.18 54.23
N ALA A 390 -4.39 -22.72 53.47
CA ALA A 390 -5.73 -23.27 53.52
C ALA A 390 -5.76 -24.74 53.06
N CYS A 391 -5.17 -25.05 51.90
CA CYS A 391 -5.15 -26.41 51.37
C CYS A 391 -4.43 -27.38 52.31
N HIS A 392 -3.30 -26.95 52.84
CA HIS A 392 -2.51 -27.76 53.76
C HIS A 392 -3.21 -27.93 55.13
N GLN A 393 -3.97 -26.92 55.60
CA GLN A 393 -4.82 -27.01 56.78
C GLN A 393 -5.98 -27.98 56.60
N GLU A 394 -6.69 -27.90 55.48
CA GLU A 394 -7.79 -28.82 55.13
C GLU A 394 -7.28 -30.26 54.96
N SER A 395 -6.05 -30.41 54.46
CA SER A 395 -5.38 -31.70 54.31
C SER A 395 -4.83 -32.28 55.62
N GLY A 396 -5.01 -31.56 56.75
CA GLY A 396 -4.57 -32.02 58.07
C GLY A 396 -3.05 -32.08 58.25
N LEU A 397 -2.31 -31.34 57.42
CA LEU A 397 -0.85 -31.35 57.41
C LEU A 397 -0.24 -30.27 58.33
N THR A 398 -1.04 -29.63 59.19
CA THR A 398 -0.59 -28.55 60.08
C THR A 398 0.37 -29.04 61.16
N GLY A 399 1.35 -28.20 61.51
CA GLY A 399 2.24 -28.45 62.64
C GLY A 399 1.48 -28.39 63.97
N PHE A 400 1.77 -29.32 64.88
CA PHE A 400 1.26 -29.32 66.24
C PHE A 400 2.24 -28.60 67.18
N GLY A 401 1.78 -27.52 67.82
CA GLY A 401 2.58 -26.73 68.76
C GLY A 401 3.62 -25.83 68.09
N ARG A 402 4.37 -25.08 68.91
CA ARG A 402 5.26 -23.99 68.47
C ARG A 402 6.51 -24.43 67.70
N LEU A 403 6.94 -25.68 67.88
CA LEU A 403 8.12 -26.27 67.25
C LEU A 403 7.79 -27.62 66.61
N GLY A 404 6.52 -27.83 66.25
CA GLY A 404 6.07 -29.09 65.67
C GLY A 404 6.69 -29.32 64.28
N PRO A 405 6.92 -30.59 63.88
CA PRO A 405 7.55 -30.92 62.62
C PRO A 405 6.74 -30.47 61.39
N GLY A 406 5.41 -30.42 61.50
CA GLY A 406 4.51 -29.84 60.49
C GLY A 406 4.94 -30.09 59.04
N TYR A 407 5.10 -29.00 58.28
CA TYR A 407 5.51 -28.96 56.88
C TYR A 407 7.03 -28.93 56.66
N HIS A 408 7.82 -29.11 57.71
CA HIS A 408 9.27 -29.08 57.67
C HIS A 408 9.83 -30.51 57.64
N ASP A 409 11.10 -30.63 57.29
CA ASP A 409 11.89 -31.86 57.36
C ASP A 409 12.15 -32.36 58.80
N ALA A 410 11.56 -31.71 59.80
CA ALA A 410 11.71 -32.01 61.23
C ALA A 410 13.18 -32.05 61.68
N GLU A 411 14.04 -31.25 61.05
CA GLU A 411 15.47 -31.23 61.35
C GLU A 411 15.74 -31.09 62.86
N PRO A 412 16.38 -32.09 63.50
CA PRO A 412 16.53 -32.13 64.96
C PRO A 412 17.27 -30.93 65.56
N LEU A 413 18.01 -30.18 64.73
CA LEU A 413 18.77 -29.00 65.11
C LEU A 413 18.20 -27.69 64.52
N TRP A 414 16.93 -27.67 64.13
CA TRP A 414 16.29 -26.50 63.51
C TRP A 414 16.51 -25.20 64.29
N LEU A 415 16.37 -25.22 65.62
CA LEU A 415 16.62 -24.06 66.48
C LEU A 415 18.02 -23.46 66.31
N LEU A 416 19.02 -24.27 65.95
CA LEU A 416 20.41 -23.84 65.76
C LEU A 416 20.74 -23.49 64.31
N ARG A 417 19.97 -23.99 63.32
CA ARG A 417 20.31 -23.87 61.90
C ARG A 417 19.34 -23.01 61.08
N HIS A 418 18.11 -22.78 61.56
CA HIS A 418 17.11 -21.99 60.83
C HIS A 418 17.55 -20.53 60.60
N GLY A 419 18.37 -19.97 61.49
CA GLY A 419 18.91 -18.62 61.33
C GLY A 419 19.79 -18.47 60.09
N GLN A 420 20.53 -19.52 59.70
CA GLN A 420 21.29 -19.53 58.45
C GLN A 420 20.36 -19.56 57.23
N GLY A 421 19.36 -20.45 57.24
CA GLY A 421 18.38 -20.56 56.16
C GLY A 421 17.55 -19.27 55.98
N ALA A 422 17.10 -18.67 57.08
CA ALA A 422 16.35 -17.42 57.07
C ALA A 422 17.17 -16.24 56.51
N ARG A 423 18.50 -16.21 56.71
CA ARG A 423 19.38 -15.19 56.10
C ARG A 423 19.62 -15.41 54.60
N GLN A 424 19.56 -16.67 54.16
CA GLN A 424 19.76 -17.03 52.76
C GLN A 424 18.49 -16.82 51.93
N ASN A 425 17.31 -17.03 52.53
CA ASN A 425 16.04 -17.02 51.80
C ASN A 425 14.84 -16.86 52.76
N LEU A 426 14.62 -15.64 53.25
CA LEU A 426 13.49 -15.34 54.14
C LEU A 426 12.15 -15.46 53.42
N GLU A 427 12.12 -15.15 52.13
CA GLU A 427 10.95 -15.13 51.25
C GLU A 427 10.26 -16.51 51.20
N SER A 428 11.05 -17.59 51.22
CA SER A 428 10.54 -18.96 51.28
C SER A 428 9.94 -19.35 52.62
N CYS A 429 10.24 -18.62 53.70
CA CYS A 429 9.66 -18.88 55.01
C CYS A 429 8.37 -18.08 55.21
N VAL A 430 8.34 -16.82 54.76
CA VAL A 430 7.18 -15.92 54.90
C VAL A 430 6.01 -16.28 53.98
N SER A 431 6.23 -17.15 53.00
CA SER A 431 5.14 -17.76 52.22
C SER A 431 4.19 -18.59 53.10
N CYS A 432 4.68 -19.14 54.22
CA CYS A 432 3.92 -20.00 55.13
C CYS A 432 3.87 -19.50 56.58
N HIS A 433 4.81 -18.67 57.03
CA HIS A 433 4.88 -18.09 58.39
C HIS A 433 4.53 -16.61 58.37
N GLN A 434 3.81 -16.14 59.38
CA GLN A 434 3.53 -14.72 59.56
C GLN A 434 4.59 -14.05 60.42
N GLN A 435 4.64 -12.72 60.37
CA GLN A 435 5.55 -11.91 61.19
C GLN A 435 5.47 -12.28 62.68
N ASN A 436 4.27 -12.57 63.19
CA ASN A 436 4.06 -12.96 64.59
C ASN A 436 4.70 -14.30 64.97
N ASP A 437 4.92 -15.21 64.02
CA ASP A 437 5.59 -16.49 64.27
C ASP A 437 7.08 -16.27 64.54
N CYS A 438 7.68 -15.31 63.84
CA CYS A 438 9.08 -14.92 64.03
C CYS A 438 9.28 -14.11 65.32
N THR A 439 8.40 -13.14 65.59
CA THR A 439 8.57 -12.21 66.72
C THR A 439 8.33 -12.85 68.08
N GLN A 440 7.61 -13.97 68.11
CA GLN A 440 7.50 -14.81 69.29
C GLN A 440 8.87 -15.24 69.85
N CYS A 441 9.90 -15.41 69.02
CA CYS A 441 11.27 -15.75 69.45
C CYS A 441 12.23 -14.56 69.33
N HIS A 442 12.13 -13.79 68.24
CA HIS A 442 13.10 -12.77 67.85
C HIS A 442 12.73 -11.33 68.22
N GLY A 443 11.48 -11.08 68.64
CA GLY A 443 11.04 -9.77 69.09
C GLY A 443 11.50 -9.45 70.51
N VAL A 444 11.48 -8.16 70.88
CA VAL A 444 11.84 -7.72 72.25
C VAL A 444 10.87 -8.24 73.31
N LEU A 445 9.63 -8.49 72.91
CA LEU A 445 8.57 -9.11 73.74
C LEU A 445 8.50 -10.64 73.54
N GLY A 446 9.38 -11.21 72.70
CA GLY A 446 9.43 -12.64 72.44
C GLY A 446 9.97 -13.44 73.62
N ALA A 447 9.70 -14.75 73.61
CA ALA A 447 10.09 -15.70 74.66
C ALA A 447 11.61 -15.89 74.76
N PHE A 448 12.35 -15.78 73.66
CA PHE A 448 13.80 -16.01 73.62
C PHE A 448 14.62 -14.73 73.41
N LYS A 449 13.99 -13.64 72.94
CA LYS A 449 14.61 -12.33 72.70
C LYS A 449 15.91 -12.42 71.88
N ILE A 450 15.95 -13.34 70.92
CA ILE A 450 17.13 -13.56 70.08
C ILE A 450 17.19 -12.49 69.02
N ASN A 451 18.22 -11.66 69.02
CA ASN A 451 18.40 -10.63 68.00
C ASN A 451 18.54 -11.27 66.60
N PRO A 452 17.61 -11.02 65.65
CA PRO A 452 17.68 -11.59 64.31
C PRO A 452 18.74 -10.89 63.43
N HIS A 453 19.21 -9.71 63.83
CA HIS A 453 20.17 -8.92 63.07
C HIS A 453 21.60 -9.51 63.15
N GLY A 454 22.34 -9.42 62.05
CA GLY A 454 23.75 -9.77 62.01
C GLY A 454 24.64 -8.73 62.70
N PRO A 455 25.91 -9.07 62.98
CA PRO A 455 26.86 -8.14 63.61
C PRO A 455 27.07 -6.85 62.79
N ASP A 456 26.90 -6.91 61.47
CA ASP A 456 27.10 -5.78 60.55
C ASP A 456 25.79 -5.03 60.21
N PHE A 457 24.70 -5.28 60.93
CA PHE A 457 23.42 -4.64 60.63
C PHE A 457 23.43 -3.16 61.04
N ASP A 458 23.29 -2.28 60.05
CA ASP A 458 23.18 -0.83 60.26
C ASP A 458 21.72 -0.43 60.56
N ALA A 459 21.41 -0.39 61.86
CA ALA A 459 20.09 -0.02 62.35
C ALA A 459 19.68 1.42 61.98
N GLN A 460 20.62 2.36 61.94
CA GLN A 460 20.34 3.76 61.62
C GLN A 460 19.89 3.90 60.16
N ARG A 461 20.64 3.31 59.25
CA ARG A 461 20.33 3.31 57.81
C ARG A 461 19.05 2.55 57.50
N ALA A 462 18.79 1.44 58.20
CA ALA A 462 17.56 0.67 58.03
C ALA A 462 16.33 1.44 58.58
N TRP A 463 16.49 2.12 59.70
CA TRP A 463 15.45 2.97 60.28
C TRP A 463 15.05 4.12 59.35
N GLU A 464 16.02 4.80 58.75
CA GLU A 464 15.75 5.89 57.79
C GLU A 464 14.91 5.43 56.58
N ARG A 465 15.09 4.18 56.16
CA ARG A 465 14.33 3.60 55.04
C ARG A 465 12.91 3.18 55.45
N SER A 466 12.77 2.52 56.60
CA SER A 466 11.51 1.90 57.02
C SER A 466 11.29 1.92 58.53
N PRO A 467 10.99 3.08 59.16
CA PRO A 467 10.80 3.18 60.62
C PRO A 467 9.69 2.27 61.15
N ARG A 468 8.62 2.11 60.37
CA ARG A 468 7.44 1.31 60.75
C ARG A 468 7.76 -0.18 60.87
N ALA A 469 8.69 -0.70 60.07
CA ALA A 469 9.05 -2.12 60.10
C ALA A 469 9.75 -2.51 61.41
N CYS A 470 10.52 -1.59 62.00
CA CYS A 470 11.19 -1.83 63.28
C CYS A 470 10.19 -2.07 64.42
N PHE A 471 9.04 -1.41 64.41
CA PHE A 471 8.01 -1.59 65.44
C PHE A 471 7.28 -2.95 65.36
N ALA A 472 7.50 -3.73 64.30
CA ALA A 472 7.01 -5.11 64.26
C ALA A 472 7.72 -5.99 65.30
N CYS A 473 8.99 -5.69 65.61
CA CYS A 473 9.81 -6.47 66.54
C CYS A 473 10.21 -5.70 67.81
N HIS A 474 10.15 -4.36 67.79
CA HIS A 474 10.58 -3.48 68.87
C HIS A 474 9.41 -2.67 69.46
N ALA A 475 9.38 -2.54 70.78
CA ALA A 475 8.37 -1.75 71.49
C ALA A 475 8.65 -0.23 71.43
N ARG A 476 9.89 0.15 71.09
CA ARG A 476 10.38 1.54 71.01
C ARG A 476 11.37 1.66 69.85
N ALA A 477 11.69 2.90 69.46
CA ALA A 477 12.69 3.15 68.41
C ALA A 477 14.07 2.61 68.83
N PRO A 478 14.63 1.61 68.10
CA PRO A 478 15.87 0.93 68.47
C PRO A 478 17.11 1.64 67.89
N ILE A 479 17.16 2.98 67.97
CA ILE A 479 18.24 3.83 67.42
C ILE A 479 18.78 4.77 68.51
N ASN A 480 20.06 5.11 68.45
CA ASN A 480 20.74 6.06 69.35
C ASN A 480 20.86 5.63 70.82
N GLY A 481 21.28 4.37 71.07
CA GLY A 481 21.68 3.93 72.42
C GLY A 481 20.53 3.70 73.41
N SER A 482 19.28 3.75 72.96
CA SER A 482 18.14 3.20 73.70
C SER A 482 18.32 1.67 73.82
N SER A 483 18.80 1.23 74.99
CA SER A 483 18.68 -0.18 75.42
C SER A 483 17.18 -0.56 75.50
N PRO A 484 16.84 -1.85 75.28
CA PRO A 484 15.56 -2.28 74.68
C PRO A 484 14.27 -1.82 75.36
#